data_AF-A0A2S9GJL7-F1
#
_entry.id   AF-A0A2S9GJL7-F1
#
_cell.length_a   1.000
_cell.length_b   1.000
_cell.length_c   1.000
_cell.angle_alpha   90.00
_cell.angle_beta   90.00
_cell.angle_gamma   90.00
#
_symmetry.space_group_name_H-M   'P 1'
#
loop_
_entity.id
_entity.type
_entity.pdbx_description
1 polymer ?
#
loop_
_entity_poly.entity_id
_entity_poly.type
_entity_poly.pdbx_seq_one_letter_code
_entity_poly.pdbx_strand_id
1 'polypeptide(L)'
;NRAGVERVMGFCTAREYAEFIRHAPLFEQMLIENGIHLTKFWCSVSPAEQRTRFAIRLVDPVREWKFSPMDMESVDRWDAYTEAK
;
A
#
# COMPACT_ATOMS: atom_id res chain seq x y z
N ASN A 1 -0.32 2.88 4.66
CA ASN A 1 -1.77 2.64 4.74
C ASN A 1 -2.01 1.52 5.75
N ARG A 2 -3.14 1.54 6.46
CA ARG A 2 -3.38 0.60 7.56
C ARG A 2 -3.56 -0.85 7.12
N ALA A 3 -4.18 -1.08 5.96
CA ALA A 3 -4.39 -2.43 5.42
C ALA A 3 -3.14 -3.06 4.78
N GLY A 4 -2.13 -2.26 4.40
CA GLY A 4 -0.93 -2.75 3.71
C GLY A 4 0.33 -2.46 4.51
N VAL A 5 0.93 -1.29 4.28
CA VAL A 5 2.23 -0.89 4.85
C VAL A 5 2.25 -1.01 6.38
N GLU A 6 1.25 -0.51 7.10
CA GLU A 6 1.29 -0.57 8.57
C GLU A 6 1.18 -2.02 9.07
N ARG A 7 0.43 -2.87 8.37
CA ARG A 7 0.30 -4.29 8.70
C ARG A 7 1.60 -5.04 8.47
N VAL A 8 2.23 -4.84 7.31
CA VAL A 8 3.47 -5.53 6.90
C VAL A 8 4.69 -5.03 7.66
N MET A 9 4.71 -3.74 8.00
CA MET A 9 5.83 -3.09 8.69
C MET A 9 5.68 -3.13 10.21
N GLY A 10 4.54 -3.57 10.75
CA GLY A 10 4.28 -3.61 12.19
C GLY A 10 4.03 -2.24 12.82
N PHE A 11 3.62 -1.24 12.03
CA PHE A 11 3.27 0.09 12.53
C PHE A 11 1.86 0.14 13.13
N CYS A 12 1.08 -0.93 13.00
CA CYS A 12 -0.18 -1.10 13.71
C CYS A 12 -0.23 -2.46 14.41
N THR A 13 -0.96 -2.51 15.52
CA THR A 13 -1.27 -3.75 16.22
C THR A 13 -2.27 -4.60 15.41
N ALA A 14 -2.29 -5.91 15.66
CA ALA A 14 -3.29 -6.80 15.05
C ALA A 14 -4.74 -6.36 15.36
N ARG A 15 -4.98 -5.78 16.53
CA ARG A 15 -6.28 -5.23 16.93
C ARG A 15 -6.66 -4.03 16.07
N GLU A 16 -5.76 -3.05 15.91
CA GLU A 16 -6.01 -1.86 15.09
C GLU A 16 -6.21 -2.19 13.62
N TYR A 17 -5.47 -3.17 13.10
CA TYR A 17 -5.70 -3.70 11.76
C TYR A 17 -7.10 -4.31 11.63
N ALA A 18 -7.49 -5.19 12.56
CA ALA A 18 -8.82 -5.81 12.54
C ALA A 18 -9.96 -4.80 12.69
N GLU A 19 -9.79 -3.77 13.52
CA GLU A 19 -10.72 -2.64 13.63
C GLU A 19 -10.83 -1.88 12.31
N PHE A 20 -9.72 -1.56 11.65
CA PHE A 20 -9.72 -0.88 10.36
C PHE A 20 -10.45 -1.68 9.28
N ILE A 21 -10.17 -2.98 9.18
CA ILE A 21 -10.83 -3.85 8.19
C ILE A 21 -12.35 -3.93 8.42
N ARG A 22 -12.81 -3.88 9.67
CA ARG A 22 -14.25 -3.80 9.98
C ARG A 22 -14.87 -2.44 9.68
N HIS A 23 -14.16 -1.35 9.99
CA HIS A 23 -14.73 0.00 9.92
C HIS A 23 -14.66 0.62 8.53
N ALA A 24 -13.64 0.29 7.74
CA ALA A 24 -13.47 0.88 6.41
C ALA A 24 -14.70 0.66 5.50
N PRO A 25 -15.28 -0.55 5.38
CA PRO A 25 -16.50 -0.74 4.59
C PRO A 25 -17.70 0.06 5.10
N LEU A 26 -17.87 0.19 6.42
CA LEU A 26 -18.96 0.98 7.02
C LEU A 26 -18.81 2.46 6.69
N PHE A 27 -17.59 2.98 6.77
CA PHE A 27 -17.30 4.35 6.38
C PHE A 27 -17.55 4.59 4.88
N GLU A 28 -17.10 3.66 4.03
CA GLU A 28 -17.36 3.71 2.58
C GLU A 28 -18.86 3.69 2.27
N GLN A 29 -19.64 2.87 2.98
CA GLN A 29 -21.09 2.82 2.85
C GLN A 29 -21.74 4.17 3.19
N MET A 30 -21.34 4.80 4.29
CA MET A 30 -21.84 6.14 4.66
C MET A 30 -21.59 7.16 3.54
N LEU A 31 -20.44 7.11 2.86
CA LEU A 31 -20.16 8.01 1.73
C LEU A 31 -21.10 7.76 0.56
N ILE A 32 -21.30 6.48 0.21
CA ILE A 32 -22.18 6.07 -0.89
C ILE A 32 -23.63 6.48 -0.63
N GLU A 33 -24.12 6.30 0.60
CA GLU A 33 -25.47 6.71 1.02
C GLU A 33 -25.67 8.22 0.94
N ASN A 34 -24.60 9.00 1.09
CA ASN A 34 -24.61 10.46 0.91
C ASN A 34 -24.44 10.89 -0.56
N GLY A 35 -24.55 9.97 -1.52
CA GLY A 35 -24.51 10.24 -2.95
C GLY A 35 -23.10 10.34 -3.54
N ILE A 36 -22.06 9.96 -2.80
CA ILE A 36 -20.68 9.94 -3.32
C ILE A 36 -20.45 8.66 -4.11
N HIS A 37 -20.05 8.80 -5.38
CA HIS A 37 -19.56 7.67 -6.17
C HIS A 37 -18.14 7.31 -5.77
N LEU A 38 -17.97 6.15 -5.13
CA LEU A 38 -16.67 5.66 -4.68
C LEU A 38 -16.13 4.56 -5.63
N THR A 39 -14.96 4.78 -6.21
CA THR A 39 -14.22 3.77 -7.00
C THR A 39 -12.84 3.55 -6.40
N LYS A 40 -12.49 2.28 -6.14
CA LYS A 40 -11.20 1.91 -5.53
C LYS A 40 -10.29 1.29 -6.59
N PHE A 41 -9.13 1.89 -6.82
CA PHE A 41 -8.11 1.37 -7.75
C PHE A 41 -6.95 0.74 -6.98
N TRP A 42 -6.58 -0.47 -7.40
CA TRP A 42 -5.34 -1.11 -6.97
C TRP A 42 -4.45 -1.37 -8.19
N CYS A 43 -3.37 -0.59 -8.33
CA CYS A 43 -2.42 -0.73 -9.42
C CYS A 43 -1.45 -1.89 -9.14
N SER A 44 -1.71 -3.05 -9.74
CA SER A 44 -0.83 -4.22 -9.61
C SER A 44 0.31 -4.13 -10.62
N VAL A 45 1.55 -4.33 -10.15
CA VAL A 45 2.74 -4.50 -10.98
C VAL A 45 3.40 -5.84 -10.66
N SER A 46 4.14 -6.42 -11.60
CA SER A 46 4.91 -7.62 -11.32
C SER A 46 6.14 -7.28 -10.45
N PRO A 47 6.72 -8.25 -9.72
CA PRO A 47 7.93 -8.01 -8.95
C PRO A 47 9.10 -7.55 -9.83
N ALA A 48 9.20 -8.10 -11.05
CA ALA A 48 10.19 -7.69 -12.03
C ALA A 48 10.01 -6.22 -12.44
N GLU A 49 8.78 -5.79 -12.74
CA GLU A 49 8.49 -4.40 -13.09
C GLU A 49 8.77 -3.45 -11.92
N GLN A 50 8.46 -3.84 -10.68
CA GLN A 50 8.76 -3.03 -9.51
C GLN A 50 10.27 -2.81 -9.36
N ARG A 51 11.09 -3.87 -9.49
CA ARG A 51 12.55 -3.78 -9.42
C ARG A 51 13.13 -2.88 -10.51
N THR A 52 12.64 -3.02 -11.75
CA THR A 52 13.05 -2.14 -12.86
C THR A 52 12.76 -0.68 -12.54
N ARG A 53 11.58 -0.36 -12.00
CA ARG A 53 11.22 1.01 -11.62
C ARG A 53 12.08 1.54 -10.48
N PHE A 54 12.44 0.71 -9.50
CA PHE A 54 13.33 1.10 -8.41
C PHE A 54 14.75 1.39 -8.91
N ALA A 55 15.30 0.54 -9.77
CA ALA A 55 16.60 0.77 -10.39
C ALA A 55 16.63 2.09 -11.18
N ILE A 56 15.57 2.40 -11.95
CA ILE A 56 15.47 3.67 -12.68
C ILE A 56 15.45 4.87 -11.72
N ARG A 57 14.76 4.79 -10.58
CA ARG A 57 14.72 5.89 -9.61
C ARG A 57 16.09 6.20 -9.00
N LEU A 58 16.94 5.20 -8.83
CA LEU A 58 18.29 5.37 -8.27
C LEU A 58 19.27 6.06 -9.22
N VAL A 59 19.04 6.00 -10.54
CA VAL A 59 19.97 6.52 -11.55
C VAL A 59 19.48 7.78 -12.25
N ASP A 60 18.19 8.13 -12.12
CA ASP A 60 17.58 9.31 -12.72
C ASP A 60 17.46 10.46 -11.67
N PRO A 61 18.27 11.53 -11.76
CA PRO A 61 18.27 12.63 -10.79
C PRO A 61 16.92 13.34 -10.64
N VAL A 62 16.03 13.27 -11.64
CA VAL A 62 14.70 13.91 -11.59
C VAL A 62 13.68 13.00 -10.87
N ARG A 63 14.00 11.72 -10.67
CA ARG A 63 13.12 10.72 -10.04
C ARG A 63 13.61 10.22 -8.69
N GLU A 64 14.84 10.53 -8.31
CA GLU A 64 15.50 10.08 -7.08
C GLU A 64 14.67 10.36 -5.82
N TRP A 65 14.05 11.54 -5.74
CA TRP A 65 13.20 11.93 -4.61
C TRP A 65 12.00 11.00 -4.35
N LYS A 66 11.63 10.14 -5.32
CA LYS A 66 10.56 9.13 -5.19
C LYS A 66 11.05 7.80 -4.61
N PHE A 67 12.32 7.71 -4.24
CA PHE A 67 12.91 6.54 -3.62
C PHE A 67 13.14 6.80 -2.14
N SER A 68 12.66 5.90 -1.29
CA SER A 68 12.76 6.01 0.16
C SER A 68 13.38 4.75 0.76
N PRO A 69 13.93 4.82 2.00
CA PRO A 69 14.40 3.62 2.71
C PRO A 69 13.31 2.55 2.85
N MET A 70 12.05 2.95 2.94
CA MET A 70 10.90 2.04 3.03
C MET A 70 10.68 1.24 1.74
N ASP A 71 11.05 1.79 0.58
CA ASP A 71 11.00 1.06 -0.69
C ASP A 71 12.00 -0.10 -0.69
N MET A 72 13.19 0.08 -0.11
CA MET A 72 14.17 -1.02 0.01
C MET A 72 13.65 -2.14 0.93
N GLU A 73 13.11 -1.79 2.11
CA GLU A 73 12.55 -2.79 3.03
C GLU A 73 11.33 -3.53 2.43
N SER A 74 10.62 -2.90 1.51
CA SER A 74 9.46 -3.51 0.86
C SER A 74 9.82 -4.64 -0.12
N VAL A 75 11.02 -4.61 -0.71
CA VAL A 75 11.48 -5.62 -1.68
C VAL A 75 11.57 -7.01 -1.03
N ASP A 76 12.12 -7.07 0.18
CA ASP A 76 12.30 -8.32 0.92
C ASP A 76 10.99 -8.84 1.54
N ARG A 77 9.92 -8.02 1.53
CA ARG A 77 8.61 -8.33 2.11
C ARG A 77 7.51 -8.52 1.05
N TRP A 78 7.90 -8.84 -0.18
CA TRP A 78 6.97 -9.00 -1.31
C TRP A 78 5.77 -9.90 -0.98
N ASP A 79 6.03 -11.07 -0.38
CA ASP A 79 4.97 -12.03 -0.06
C ASP A 79 4.02 -11.50 1.03
N ALA A 80 4.54 -10.81 2.04
CA ALA A 80 3.73 -10.20 3.08
C ALA A 80 2.83 -9.07 2.54
N TYR A 81 3.33 -8.28 1.59
CA TYR A 81 2.51 -7.30 0.86
C TYR A 81 1.47 -7.96 -0.05
N THR A 82 1.78 -9.13 -0.61
CA THR A 82 0.86 -9.90 -1.44
C THR A 82 -0.26 -10.51 -0.60
N GLU A 83 0.04 -11.00 0.60
CA GLU A 83 -0.96 -11.50 1.56
C GLU A 83 -1.87 -10.38 2.10
N ALA A 84 -1.32 -9.19 2.29
CA ALA A 84 -2.07 -8.03 2.78
C ALA A 84 -2.98 -7.37 1.72
N LYS A 85 -2.80 -7.71 0.44
CA LYS A 85 -3.61 -7.23 -0.69
C LYS A 85 -4.99 -7.89 -0.69
#